data_AF-B0P9K6-F1
#
_entry.id   AF-B0P9K6-F1
#
_cell.length_a   1.000
_cell.length_b   1.000
_cell.length_c   1.000
_cell.angle_alpha   90.00
_cell.angle_beta   90.00
_cell.angle_gamma   90.00
#
_symmetry.space_group_name_H-M   'P 1'
#
loop_
_entity.id
_entity.type
_entity.pdbx_description
1 polymer ?
#
loop_
_entity_poly.entity_id
_entity_poly.type
_entity_poly.pdbx_seq_one_letter_code
_entity_poly.pdbx_strand_id
1 'polypeptide(L)'
;MKKILAGILSAAAVLSLQMPAFAIDQGARTYQITNITGNPLNEDGGQFSIGDTAQPGQTVYFTLPVTLADWADSSKDVRISTRKEKNSKLIKSIKVVEKKLTNSSKNTIYVPNQQNPTSNDYAQFYTNQRNSYIALELNDMTGVDEQKIEFSVTFTARKPAVLCYGKRTDTKNDEVTENGVTRYTQFFNGKSGDKLTLTGTLYVGNQEEDGDSASVTVGNKGVTIRPEKNVTNEVVFEGSDTYATLTYKANSNPSKFYAAMSTKWPSSLSSKFHNTDAVIRKFTAATIPASGRATLALNNPFDSDIDPDDVYIYTADSKGKLRDITRTVTYNEDDDTFELQTRTLTTYILSNERVSTK
;
A
#
# COMPACT_ATOMS: atom_id res chain seq x y z
N MET A 1 -4.10 -15.01 -29.16
CA MET A 1 -5.35 -14.22 -29.33
C MET A 1 -6.44 -14.79 -28.41
N LYS A 2 -7.20 -13.92 -27.72
CA LYS A 2 -8.34 -14.19 -26.80
C LYS A 2 -8.10 -14.38 -25.28
N LYS A 3 -7.11 -13.74 -24.64
CA LYS A 3 -7.06 -13.69 -23.15
C LYS A 3 -6.80 -12.32 -22.50
N ILE A 4 -6.57 -11.24 -23.27
CA ILE A 4 -6.25 -9.91 -22.70
C ILE A 4 -7.49 -9.00 -22.53
N LEU A 5 -8.64 -9.36 -23.11
CA LEU A 5 -9.82 -8.49 -23.11
C LEU A 5 -10.78 -8.68 -21.91
N ALA A 6 -10.57 -9.67 -21.05
CA ALA A 6 -11.50 -10.02 -19.98
C ALA A 6 -11.23 -9.33 -18.63
N GLY A 7 -10.07 -8.69 -18.46
CA GLY A 7 -9.66 -8.09 -17.17
C GLY A 7 -10.14 -6.66 -16.90
N ILE A 8 -10.81 -6.00 -17.86
CA ILE A 8 -11.20 -4.58 -17.73
C ILE A 8 -12.65 -4.41 -17.24
N LEU A 9 -13.47 -5.46 -17.23
CA LEU A 9 -14.93 -5.33 -17.04
C LEU A 9 -15.46 -5.69 -15.64
N SER A 10 -14.62 -5.91 -14.63
CA SER A 10 -15.09 -6.31 -13.31
C SER A 10 -15.24 -5.16 -12.31
N ALA A 11 -16.51 -4.90 -11.99
CA ALA A 11 -17.06 -4.20 -10.83
C ALA A 11 -17.05 -2.66 -10.81
N ALA A 12 -17.69 -2.03 -11.80
CA ALA A 12 -18.38 -0.76 -11.56
C ALA A 12 -19.69 -1.02 -10.79
N ALA A 13 -19.62 -1.20 -9.47
CA ALA A 13 -20.81 -1.15 -8.63
C ALA A 13 -21.32 0.30 -8.59
N VAL A 14 -22.44 0.56 -9.26
CA VAL A 14 -23.10 1.86 -9.34
C VAL A 14 -23.72 2.19 -7.98
N LEU A 15 -23.08 3.04 -7.19
CA LEU A 15 -23.78 3.78 -6.14
C LEU A 15 -24.55 4.91 -6.83
N SER A 16 -25.88 4.78 -6.82
CA SER A 16 -26.83 5.77 -7.30
C SER A 16 -26.52 7.17 -6.77
N LEU A 17 -26.80 8.19 -7.59
CA LEU A 17 -26.94 9.57 -7.15
C LEU A 17 -28.06 9.62 -6.10
N GLN A 18 -27.76 9.31 -4.84
CA GLN A 18 -28.68 9.58 -3.75
C GLN A 18 -28.69 11.10 -3.58
N MET A 19 -29.63 11.76 -4.26
CA MET A 19 -30.07 13.08 -3.84
C MET A 19 -30.83 12.90 -2.53
N PRO A 20 -30.32 13.33 -1.37
CA PRO A 20 -31.21 13.56 -0.24
C PRO A 20 -32.16 14.68 -0.67
N ALA A 21 -33.39 14.31 -1.03
CA ALA A 21 -34.48 15.24 -1.23
C ALA A 21 -34.88 15.80 0.13
N PHE A 22 -34.17 16.83 0.59
CA PHE A 22 -34.70 17.73 1.60
C PHE A 22 -35.14 19.00 0.88
N ALA A 23 -36.44 19.26 0.97
CA ALA A 23 -37.01 20.51 0.55
C ALA A 23 -36.51 21.65 1.44
N ILE A 24 -36.43 22.83 0.82
CA ILE A 24 -36.31 24.19 1.38
C ILE A 24 -34.88 24.75 1.47
N ASP A 25 -34.66 25.67 0.51
CA ASP A 25 -33.92 26.95 0.55
C ASP A 25 -32.84 27.07 -0.53
N GLN A 26 -32.59 28.29 -1.00
CA GLN A 26 -31.52 28.65 -1.95
C GLN A 26 -30.12 28.48 -1.32
N GLY A 27 -29.81 27.28 -0.85
CA GLY A 27 -28.55 26.90 -0.22
C GLY A 27 -27.65 26.05 -1.11
N ALA A 28 -26.40 25.91 -0.69
CA ALA A 28 -25.39 25.07 -1.31
C ALA A 28 -25.83 23.60 -1.39
N ARG A 29 -25.76 23.01 -2.59
CA ARG A 29 -26.10 21.61 -2.87
C ARG A 29 -24.85 20.72 -2.81
N THR A 30 -25.03 19.44 -2.49
CA THR A 30 -23.95 18.45 -2.51
C THR A 30 -24.27 17.33 -3.51
N TYR A 31 -23.33 17.10 -4.42
CA TYR A 31 -23.33 16.05 -5.42
C TYR A 31 -22.28 15.00 -5.03
N GLN A 32 -22.65 13.73 -4.99
CA GLN A 32 -21.77 12.61 -4.60
C GLN A 32 -21.58 11.70 -5.80
N ILE A 33 -20.33 11.45 -6.22
CA ILE A 33 -20.03 10.63 -7.41
C ILE A 33 -18.81 9.75 -7.15
N THR A 34 -18.88 8.46 -7.45
CA THR A 34 -17.78 7.50 -7.20
C THR A 34 -16.92 7.22 -8.44
N ASN A 35 -17.47 7.37 -9.65
CA ASN A 35 -16.88 6.79 -10.88
C ASN A 35 -16.32 7.82 -11.87
N ILE A 36 -15.89 9.00 -11.41
CA ILE A 36 -15.35 10.04 -12.32
C ILE A 36 -13.91 9.69 -12.77
N THR A 37 -13.18 8.90 -12.00
CA THR A 37 -11.71 8.80 -12.13
C THR A 37 -11.19 7.51 -12.74
N GLY A 38 -12.08 6.58 -13.12
CA GLY A 38 -11.72 5.23 -13.57
C GLY A 38 -11.04 4.39 -12.47
N ASN A 39 -10.41 3.29 -12.90
CA ASN A 39 -9.68 2.39 -12.02
C ASN A 39 -8.40 3.04 -11.47
N PRO A 40 -8.00 2.72 -10.22
CA PRO A 40 -6.79 3.24 -9.59
C PRO A 40 -5.51 2.79 -10.29
N LEU A 41 -4.43 3.54 -10.04
CA LEU A 41 -3.09 3.31 -10.55
C LEU A 41 -2.11 3.14 -9.39
N ASN A 42 -1.15 2.23 -9.54
CA ASN A 42 0.01 2.15 -8.66
C ASN A 42 1.08 3.21 -9.03
N GLU A 43 2.19 3.25 -8.28
CA GLU A 43 3.26 4.25 -8.49
C GLU A 43 3.95 4.12 -9.85
N ASP A 44 3.98 2.91 -10.43
CA ASP A 44 4.54 2.63 -11.75
C ASP A 44 3.54 2.92 -12.89
N GLY A 45 2.34 3.38 -12.56
CA GLY A 45 1.28 3.69 -13.50
C GLY A 45 0.60 2.46 -14.10
N GLY A 46 0.72 1.29 -13.48
CA GLY A 46 -0.11 0.13 -13.75
C GLY A 46 -1.51 0.32 -13.20
N GLN A 47 -2.53 0.18 -14.04
CA GLN A 47 -3.93 0.27 -13.63
C GLN A 47 -4.40 -1.07 -13.06
N PHE A 48 -5.07 -1.05 -11.91
CA PHE A 48 -5.60 -2.23 -11.23
C PHE A 48 -7.07 -2.05 -10.85
N SER A 49 -7.80 -3.13 -10.59
CA SER A 49 -9.23 -3.04 -10.30
C SER A 49 -9.46 -2.48 -8.90
N ILE A 50 -10.54 -1.73 -8.70
CA ILE A 50 -10.87 -1.17 -7.38
C ILE A 50 -11.16 -2.22 -6.30
N GLY A 51 -11.49 -3.46 -6.72
CA GLY A 51 -11.66 -4.61 -5.85
C GLY A 51 -10.36 -5.36 -5.54
N ASP A 52 -9.25 -5.04 -6.21
CA ASP A 52 -7.97 -5.68 -5.95
C ASP A 52 -7.29 -5.04 -4.73
N THR A 53 -6.44 -5.81 -4.07
CA THR A 53 -5.70 -5.38 -2.88
C THR A 53 -4.56 -4.44 -3.27
N ALA A 54 -4.59 -3.21 -2.74
CA ALA A 54 -3.44 -2.33 -2.78
C ALA A 54 -2.46 -2.68 -1.64
N GLN A 55 -1.18 -2.83 -1.97
CA GLN A 55 -0.14 -2.97 -0.96
C GLN A 55 -0.02 -1.70 -0.07
N PRO A 56 0.30 -1.83 1.22
CA PRO A 56 0.50 -0.70 2.14
C PRO A 56 1.73 0.13 1.78
N GLY A 57 1.86 1.33 2.35
CA GLY A 57 3.06 2.16 2.21
C GLY A 57 3.37 2.66 0.79
N GLN A 58 2.43 2.57 -0.15
CA GLN A 58 2.55 3.10 -1.51
C GLN A 58 1.57 4.25 -1.71
N THR A 59 1.73 4.99 -2.79
CA THR A 59 0.77 5.98 -3.27
C THR A 59 -0.10 5.37 -4.37
N VAL A 60 -1.42 5.38 -4.15
CA VAL A 60 -2.40 5.02 -5.16
C VAL A 60 -2.95 6.28 -5.82
N TYR A 61 -3.06 6.28 -7.15
CA TYR A 61 -3.52 7.45 -7.91
C TYR A 61 -4.86 7.18 -8.59
N PHE A 62 -5.76 8.17 -8.53
CA PHE A 62 -7.01 8.19 -9.29
C PHE A 62 -6.95 9.35 -10.29
N THR A 63 -7.05 9.05 -11.58
CA THR A 63 -6.88 10.07 -12.63
C THR A 63 -8.11 10.95 -12.72
N LEU A 64 -7.93 12.27 -12.68
CA LEU A 64 -9.03 13.21 -12.88
C LEU A 64 -9.28 13.42 -14.39
N PRO A 65 -10.55 13.49 -14.84
CA PRO A 65 -10.86 13.93 -16.18
C PRO A 65 -10.48 15.40 -16.37
N VAL A 66 -10.19 15.79 -17.62
CA VAL A 66 -9.65 17.11 -17.99
C VAL A 66 -10.48 18.27 -17.42
N THR A 67 -11.80 18.23 -17.56
CA THR A 67 -12.68 19.32 -17.09
C THR A 67 -12.59 19.54 -15.57
N LEU A 68 -12.48 18.46 -14.80
CA LEU A 68 -12.30 18.52 -13.36
C LEU A 68 -10.87 18.91 -12.99
N ALA A 69 -9.87 18.44 -13.74
CA ALA A 69 -8.48 18.83 -13.56
C ALA A 69 -8.30 20.34 -13.74
N ASP A 70 -8.79 20.90 -14.86
CA ASP A 70 -8.74 22.34 -15.16
C ASP A 70 -9.44 23.17 -14.08
N TRP A 71 -10.58 22.67 -13.57
CA TRP A 71 -11.30 23.34 -12.50
C TRP A 71 -10.57 23.25 -11.15
N ALA A 72 -9.95 22.10 -10.85
CA ALA A 72 -9.18 21.85 -9.63
C ALA A 72 -7.91 22.73 -9.56
N ASP A 73 -7.29 23.02 -10.70
CA ASP A 73 -6.09 23.87 -10.79
C ASP A 73 -6.41 25.36 -10.53
N SER A 74 -7.65 25.80 -10.83
CA SER A 74 -8.10 27.16 -10.52
C SER A 74 -8.44 27.33 -9.03
N SER A 75 -7.42 27.54 -8.20
CA SER A 75 -7.56 27.79 -6.74
C SER A 75 -8.50 28.95 -6.35
N LYS A 76 -8.80 29.86 -7.30
CA LYS A 76 -9.77 30.96 -7.11
C LYS A 76 -11.22 30.52 -7.30
N ASP A 77 -11.46 29.43 -8.04
CA ASP A 77 -12.80 28.97 -8.43
C ASP A 77 -13.25 27.77 -7.62
N VAL A 78 -12.34 27.07 -6.94
CA VAL A 78 -12.66 25.90 -6.13
C VAL A 78 -11.90 25.88 -4.80
N ARG A 79 -12.55 25.34 -3.77
CA ARG A 79 -11.91 24.93 -2.52
C ARG A 79 -11.91 23.41 -2.46
N ILE A 80 -10.75 22.81 -2.28
CA ILE A 80 -10.60 21.36 -2.13
C ILE A 80 -10.48 21.02 -0.64
N SER A 81 -11.20 19.99 -0.21
CA SER A 81 -11.09 19.40 1.13
C SER A 81 -11.10 17.89 1.02
N THR A 82 -10.45 17.21 1.95
CA THR A 82 -10.33 15.75 1.96
C THR A 82 -10.74 15.20 3.32
N ARG A 83 -11.32 14.00 3.33
CA ARG A 83 -11.72 13.32 4.55
C ARG A 83 -11.31 11.86 4.48
N LYS A 84 -10.76 11.36 5.58
CA LYS A 84 -10.46 9.94 5.80
C LYS A 84 -11.66 9.37 6.54
N GLU A 85 -12.45 8.50 5.90
CA GLU A 85 -13.74 8.04 6.43
C GLU A 85 -13.57 6.74 7.22
N LYS A 86 -13.14 5.66 6.56
CA LYS A 86 -12.98 4.33 7.17
C LYS A 86 -11.53 3.91 7.19
N ASN A 87 -11.09 3.32 8.31
CA ASN A 87 -9.72 2.87 8.53
C ASN A 87 -8.69 3.98 8.26
N SER A 88 -8.99 5.19 8.72
CA SER A 88 -8.22 6.42 8.47
C SER A 88 -6.74 6.35 8.87
N LYS A 89 -6.38 5.46 9.81
CA LYS A 89 -4.99 5.18 10.19
C LYS A 89 -4.14 4.59 9.05
N LEU A 90 -4.76 3.91 8.08
CA LEU A 90 -4.08 3.37 6.89
C LEU A 90 -3.88 4.42 5.80
N ILE A 91 -4.54 5.58 5.92
CA ILE A 91 -4.40 6.68 4.97
C ILE A 91 -3.43 7.70 5.56
N LYS A 92 -2.26 7.85 4.95
CA LYS A 92 -1.27 8.87 5.33
C LYS A 92 -1.74 10.25 4.91
N SER A 93 -2.02 10.43 3.62
CA SER A 93 -2.51 11.71 3.09
C SER A 93 -3.34 11.52 1.83
N ILE A 94 -4.16 12.53 1.51
CA ILE A 94 -4.95 12.60 0.28
C ILE A 94 -4.67 13.98 -0.31
N LYS A 95 -4.20 14.02 -1.56
CA LYS A 95 -3.81 15.27 -2.25
C LYS A 95 -4.33 15.24 -3.68
N VAL A 96 -4.58 16.42 -4.24
CA VAL A 96 -4.70 16.59 -5.69
C VAL A 96 -3.33 17.04 -6.21
N VAL A 97 -2.79 16.33 -7.20
CA VAL A 97 -1.45 16.57 -7.72
C VAL A 97 -1.45 16.52 -9.25
N GLU A 98 -0.60 17.32 -9.88
CA GLU A 98 -0.36 17.27 -11.31
C GLU A 98 1.07 16.78 -11.58
N LYS A 99 1.22 15.65 -12.28
CA LYS A 99 2.53 15.08 -12.59
C LYS A 99 2.51 14.20 -13.83
N LYS A 100 3.70 13.90 -14.34
CA LYS A 100 3.93 12.68 -15.12
C LYS A 100 4.09 11.54 -14.13
N LEU A 101 3.33 10.47 -14.27
CA LEU A 101 3.43 9.32 -13.37
C LEU A 101 4.65 8.46 -13.72
N THR A 102 4.93 8.33 -15.02
CA THR A 102 6.13 7.67 -15.55
C THR A 102 6.91 8.63 -16.45
N ASN A 103 8.22 8.43 -16.61
CA ASN A 103 9.03 9.29 -17.49
C ASN A 103 9.02 8.81 -18.95
N SER A 104 9.26 7.52 -19.18
CA SER A 104 9.40 6.94 -20.52
C SER A 104 8.34 5.88 -20.85
N SER A 105 7.98 5.02 -19.87
CA SER A 105 6.98 3.98 -20.05
C SER A 105 5.61 4.56 -20.34
N LYS A 106 4.95 4.08 -21.40
CA LYS A 106 3.61 4.54 -21.79
C LYS A 106 2.58 3.49 -21.38
N ASN A 107 1.95 3.70 -20.23
CA ASN A 107 0.75 2.96 -19.86
C ASN A 107 -0.48 3.78 -20.22
N THR A 108 -1.45 3.12 -20.85
CA THR A 108 -2.75 3.72 -21.17
C THR A 108 -3.64 3.63 -19.94
N ILE A 109 -4.17 4.77 -19.52
CA ILE A 109 -5.13 4.90 -18.43
C ILE A 109 -6.51 5.13 -19.06
N TYR A 110 -7.52 4.42 -18.57
CA TYR A 110 -8.90 4.58 -19.01
C TYR A 110 -9.72 5.30 -17.94
N VAL A 111 -10.33 6.42 -18.32
CA VAL A 111 -11.20 7.25 -17.46
C VAL A 111 -12.59 7.36 -18.10
N PRO A 112 -13.69 7.19 -17.35
CA PRO A 112 -15.05 7.33 -17.87
C PRO A 112 -15.29 8.64 -18.63
N ASN A 113 -15.86 8.51 -19.82
CA ASN A 113 -16.21 9.59 -20.73
C ASN A 113 -17.73 9.90 -20.72
N GLN A 114 -18.51 9.17 -19.94
CA GLN A 114 -19.91 9.46 -19.64
C GLN A 114 -20.35 8.78 -18.32
N GLN A 115 -21.56 9.09 -17.86
CA GLN A 115 -22.09 8.66 -16.54
C GLN A 115 -22.19 7.13 -16.38
N ASN A 116 -22.52 6.42 -17.46
CA ASN A 116 -22.68 4.97 -17.48
C ASN A 116 -21.80 4.39 -18.61
N PRO A 117 -20.48 4.33 -18.43
CA PRO A 117 -19.58 4.00 -19.52
C PRO A 117 -19.67 2.50 -19.88
N THR A 118 -19.91 2.22 -21.15
CA THR A 118 -19.71 0.90 -21.78
C THR A 118 -18.30 0.82 -22.38
N SER A 119 -17.96 -0.27 -23.07
CA SER A 119 -16.58 -0.54 -23.53
C SER A 119 -15.93 0.59 -24.35
N ASN A 120 -16.69 1.40 -25.08
CA ASN A 120 -16.17 2.49 -25.92
C ASN A 120 -16.16 3.86 -25.23
N ASP A 121 -16.64 3.93 -23.99
CA ASP A 121 -16.95 5.18 -23.31
C ASP A 121 -15.86 5.61 -22.33
N TYR A 122 -14.60 5.30 -22.66
CA TYR A 122 -13.45 5.63 -21.84
C TYR A 122 -12.49 6.52 -22.61
N ALA A 123 -12.17 7.67 -22.04
CA ALA A 123 -11.10 8.53 -22.51
C ALA A 123 -9.74 7.91 -22.13
N GLN A 124 -8.81 7.97 -23.08
CA GLN A 124 -7.45 7.47 -22.88
C GLN A 124 -6.51 8.59 -22.45
N PHE A 125 -5.77 8.34 -21.38
CA PHE A 125 -4.67 9.17 -20.92
C PHE A 125 -3.40 8.32 -20.91
N TYR A 126 -2.23 8.98 -20.88
CA TYR A 126 -0.96 8.27 -20.84
C TYR A 126 -0.15 8.69 -19.62
N THR A 127 0.44 7.72 -18.93
CA THR A 127 1.20 7.95 -17.69
C THR A 127 2.46 8.80 -17.87
N ASN A 128 2.99 8.86 -19.10
CA ASN A 128 4.14 9.69 -19.46
C ASN A 128 3.77 11.14 -19.84
N GLN A 129 2.47 11.43 -19.89
CA GLN A 129 1.95 12.78 -20.01
C GLN A 129 1.63 13.36 -18.64
N ARG A 130 1.57 14.69 -18.58
CA ARG A 130 1.21 15.38 -17.35
C ARG A 130 -0.30 15.29 -17.19
N ASN A 131 -0.76 14.62 -16.14
CA ASN A 131 -2.18 14.52 -15.79
C ASN A 131 -2.38 14.94 -14.34
N SER A 132 -3.62 15.27 -14.00
CA SER A 132 -4.05 15.52 -12.63
C SER A 132 -4.59 14.25 -11.98
N TYR A 133 -4.22 14.04 -10.72
CA TYR A 133 -4.58 12.86 -9.95
C TYR A 133 -5.05 13.24 -8.55
N ILE A 134 -5.94 12.42 -7.98
CA ILE A 134 -6.02 12.27 -6.53
C ILE A 134 -4.95 11.25 -6.13
N ALA A 135 -3.94 11.71 -5.41
CA ALA A 135 -2.91 10.89 -4.80
C ALA A 135 -3.33 10.51 -3.37
N LEU A 136 -3.51 9.21 -3.14
CA LEU A 136 -3.77 8.61 -1.85
C LEU A 136 -2.50 7.92 -1.36
N GLU A 137 -1.80 8.56 -0.44
CA GLU A 137 -0.63 7.97 0.21
C GLU A 137 -1.10 7.02 1.32
N LEU A 138 -0.72 5.74 1.26
CA LEU A 138 -1.03 4.74 2.26
C LEU A 138 0.08 4.67 3.32
N ASN A 139 -0.29 4.43 4.58
CA ASN A 139 0.67 4.06 5.62
C ASN A 139 1.06 2.59 5.48
N ASP A 140 2.19 2.21 6.05
CA ASP A 140 2.53 0.80 6.26
C ASP A 140 1.57 0.15 7.26
N MET A 141 1.41 -1.16 7.18
CA MET A 141 0.68 -1.94 8.17
C MET A 141 1.37 -3.29 8.42
N THR A 142 1.29 -3.74 9.66
CA THR A 142 1.73 -5.07 10.09
C THR A 142 0.56 -6.03 10.30
N GLY A 143 -0.66 -5.59 9.99
CA GLY A 143 -1.85 -6.42 10.05
C GLY A 143 -1.81 -7.50 8.96
N VAL A 144 -2.34 -8.68 9.28
CA VAL A 144 -2.36 -9.82 8.36
C VAL A 144 -3.62 -9.89 7.52
N ASP A 145 -4.69 -9.24 7.97
CA ASP A 145 -5.96 -9.20 7.26
C ASP A 145 -6.05 -7.96 6.39
N GLU A 146 -6.62 -8.15 5.20
CA GLU A 146 -7.00 -7.07 4.31
C GLU A 146 -8.04 -6.15 4.98
N GLN A 147 -7.88 -4.84 4.80
CA GLN A 147 -8.77 -3.83 5.34
C GLN A 147 -9.31 -2.91 4.24
N LYS A 148 -10.65 -2.81 4.19
CA LYS A 148 -11.33 -1.81 3.36
C LYS A 148 -11.07 -0.41 3.91
N ILE A 149 -10.58 0.51 3.09
CA ILE A 149 -10.47 1.94 3.39
C ILE A 149 -11.50 2.73 2.57
N GLU A 150 -11.96 3.84 3.14
CA GLU A 150 -12.86 4.78 2.47
C GLU A 150 -12.40 6.20 2.71
N PHE A 151 -12.43 7.02 1.67
CA PHE A 151 -12.07 8.43 1.72
C PHE A 151 -12.94 9.26 0.80
N SER A 152 -12.98 10.57 1.06
CA SER A 152 -13.66 11.51 0.20
C SER A 152 -12.79 12.72 -0.14
N VAL A 153 -12.96 13.24 -1.35
CA VAL A 153 -12.39 14.49 -1.84
C VAL A 153 -13.54 15.38 -2.27
N THR A 154 -13.73 16.49 -1.57
CA THR A 154 -14.82 17.44 -1.84
C THR A 154 -14.26 18.70 -2.46
N PHE A 155 -14.74 19.00 -3.66
CA PHE A 155 -14.56 20.23 -4.42
C PHE A 155 -15.75 21.16 -4.17
N THR A 156 -15.52 22.28 -3.50
CA THR A 156 -16.55 23.29 -3.24
C THR A 156 -16.39 24.45 -4.21
N ALA A 157 -17.40 24.71 -5.03
CA ALA A 157 -17.43 25.79 -5.97
C ALA A 157 -17.41 27.15 -5.26
N ARG A 158 -16.50 28.05 -5.66
CA ARG A 158 -16.49 29.46 -5.25
C ARG A 158 -17.23 30.36 -6.24
N LYS A 159 -17.44 29.86 -7.46
CA LYS A 159 -18.18 30.48 -8.55
C LYS A 159 -18.96 29.39 -9.29
N PRO A 160 -20.00 29.73 -10.06
CA PRO A 160 -20.70 28.77 -10.90
C PRO A 160 -19.74 28.00 -11.81
N ALA A 161 -19.92 26.69 -11.91
CA ALA A 161 -19.08 25.81 -12.71
C ALA A 161 -19.91 24.69 -13.34
N VAL A 162 -19.61 24.39 -14.60
CA VAL A 162 -20.18 23.24 -15.32
C VAL A 162 -19.05 22.28 -15.65
N LEU A 163 -19.16 21.04 -15.18
CA LEU A 163 -18.21 19.96 -15.44
C LEU A 163 -18.89 18.87 -16.26
N CYS A 164 -18.17 18.40 -17.27
CA CYS A 164 -18.63 17.39 -18.22
C CYS A 164 -17.64 16.23 -18.26
N TYR A 165 -18.13 15.01 -18.54
CA TYR A 165 -17.23 13.90 -18.78
C TYR A 165 -16.43 14.14 -20.08
N GLY A 166 -15.13 13.79 -20.08
CA GLY A 166 -14.31 13.78 -21.30
C GLY A 166 -13.44 14.98 -21.62
N LYS A 167 -12.63 14.82 -22.68
CA LYS A 167 -11.80 15.89 -23.24
C LYS A 167 -12.67 16.79 -24.13
N ARG A 168 -12.66 18.08 -23.82
CA ARG A 168 -13.20 19.13 -24.68
C ARG A 168 -12.37 19.15 -25.97
N THR A 169 -12.88 18.62 -27.07
CA THR A 169 -12.24 18.84 -28.37
C THR A 169 -12.59 20.26 -28.78
N ASP A 170 -11.58 21.14 -28.77
CA ASP A 170 -11.71 22.54 -29.12
C ASP A 170 -12.20 22.70 -30.57
N THR A 171 -13.51 22.84 -30.72
CA THR A 171 -14.05 23.73 -31.75
C THR A 171 -15.02 24.64 -31.03
N LYS A 172 -14.69 25.94 -31.02
CA LYS A 172 -15.47 26.98 -30.37
C LYS A 172 -16.92 26.92 -30.85
N ASN A 173 -17.82 27.04 -29.87
CA ASN A 173 -19.26 27.17 -29.94
C ASN A 173 -20.04 25.85 -29.76
N ASP A 174 -20.94 25.96 -28.77
CA ASP A 174 -22.19 25.23 -28.60
C ASP A 174 -22.19 23.88 -27.85
N GLU A 175 -23.28 23.71 -27.11
CA GLU A 175 -23.98 22.43 -27.05
C GLU A 175 -24.17 21.93 -28.49
N VAL A 176 -23.31 21.03 -28.96
CA VAL A 176 -23.49 20.47 -30.30
C VAL A 176 -24.59 19.42 -30.24
N THR A 177 -25.82 19.84 -30.57
CA THR A 177 -26.90 18.95 -30.99
C THR A 177 -26.80 18.79 -32.50
N GLU A 178 -26.22 17.69 -32.98
CA GLU A 178 -26.17 17.33 -34.40
C GLU A 178 -27.06 16.10 -34.61
N ASN A 179 -28.09 16.19 -35.46
CA ASN A 179 -29.07 15.12 -35.71
C ASN A 179 -29.76 14.55 -34.44
N GLY A 180 -29.94 15.38 -33.40
CA GLY A 180 -30.65 14.98 -32.17
C GLY A 180 -29.85 14.14 -31.17
N VAL A 181 -28.53 14.01 -31.33
CA VAL A 181 -27.66 13.27 -30.40
C VAL A 181 -26.70 14.22 -29.66
N THR A 182 -26.71 14.19 -28.33
CA THR A 182 -25.81 14.98 -27.45
C THR A 182 -24.44 14.31 -27.34
N ARG A 183 -23.33 15.04 -27.56
CA ARG A 183 -21.97 14.46 -27.60
C ARG A 183 -21.21 14.43 -26.27
N TYR A 184 -21.67 15.13 -25.22
CA TYR A 184 -21.05 15.09 -23.88
C TYR A 184 -22.12 15.12 -22.78
N THR A 185 -21.88 14.37 -21.69
CA THR A 185 -22.79 14.34 -20.54
C THR A 185 -22.27 15.27 -19.44
N GLN A 186 -23.03 16.31 -19.10
CA GLN A 186 -22.76 17.14 -17.92
C GLN A 186 -22.94 16.29 -16.65
N PHE A 187 -22.02 16.38 -15.70
CA PHE A 187 -22.12 15.66 -14.42
C PHE A 187 -22.15 16.56 -13.20
N PHE A 188 -21.79 17.83 -13.37
CA PHE A 188 -21.90 18.83 -12.32
C PHE A 188 -22.26 20.17 -12.95
N ASN A 189 -23.35 20.78 -12.49
CA ASN A 189 -23.74 22.14 -12.84
C ASN A 189 -23.99 22.87 -11.52
N GLY A 190 -22.90 23.29 -10.90
CA GLY A 190 -22.88 23.84 -9.55
C GLY A 190 -22.91 25.36 -9.55
N LYS A 191 -23.62 25.93 -8.59
CA LYS A 191 -23.52 27.34 -8.22
C LYS A 191 -22.41 27.53 -7.19
N SER A 192 -22.06 28.80 -6.90
CA SER A 192 -21.18 29.09 -5.77
C SER A 192 -21.73 28.48 -4.48
N GLY A 193 -20.86 27.82 -3.72
CA GLY A 193 -21.19 27.07 -2.51
C GLY A 193 -21.45 25.59 -2.76
N ASP A 194 -21.85 25.19 -3.97
CA ASP A 194 -22.16 23.79 -4.28
C ASP A 194 -20.91 22.91 -4.20
N LYS A 195 -21.11 21.66 -3.81
CA LYS A 195 -20.05 20.69 -3.54
C LYS A 195 -20.16 19.52 -4.48
N LEU A 196 -19.07 19.18 -5.15
CA LEU A 196 -18.86 17.87 -5.77
C LEU A 196 -17.96 17.05 -4.86
N THR A 197 -18.44 15.91 -4.38
CA THR A 197 -17.65 14.99 -3.55
C THR A 197 -17.41 13.71 -4.31
N LEU A 198 -16.13 13.35 -4.39
CA LEU A 198 -15.70 12.06 -4.91
C LEU A 198 -15.40 11.14 -3.75
N THR A 199 -15.99 9.96 -3.76
CA THR A 199 -15.75 8.93 -2.73
C THR A 199 -14.93 7.81 -3.34
N GLY A 200 -13.78 7.52 -2.74
CA GLY A 200 -12.92 6.41 -3.09
C GLY A 200 -13.02 5.29 -2.07
N THR A 201 -12.99 4.05 -2.56
CA THR A 201 -12.93 2.83 -1.78
C THR A 201 -11.77 1.99 -2.30
N LEU A 202 -10.96 1.43 -1.40
CA LEU A 202 -9.91 0.48 -1.74
C LEU A 202 -9.82 -0.59 -0.66
N TYR A 203 -9.24 -1.73 -1.02
CA TYR A 203 -8.80 -2.74 -0.07
C TYR A 203 -7.29 -2.65 0.08
N VAL A 204 -6.79 -2.69 1.32
CA VAL A 204 -5.37 -2.55 1.62
C VAL A 204 -4.92 -3.76 2.42
N GLY A 205 -3.87 -4.43 1.96
CA GLY A 205 -3.35 -5.66 2.57
C GLY A 205 -1.94 -5.95 2.11
N ASN A 206 -1.13 -6.53 3.00
CA ASN A 206 0.21 -6.99 2.66
C ASN A 206 0.16 -8.11 1.62
N GLN A 207 1.22 -8.26 0.83
CA GLN A 207 1.40 -9.44 -0.02
C GLN A 207 1.33 -10.70 0.84
N GLU A 208 0.63 -11.72 0.37
CA GLU A 208 0.56 -13.01 1.03
C GLU A 208 1.52 -14.00 0.37
N GLU A 209 2.23 -14.76 1.20
CA GLU A 209 2.98 -15.95 0.79
C GLU A 209 2.27 -17.16 1.41
N ASP A 210 1.81 -18.06 0.55
CA ASP A 210 1.05 -19.26 0.91
C ASP A 210 1.91 -20.51 0.66
N GLY A 211 1.82 -21.49 1.56
CA GLY A 211 2.50 -22.78 1.43
C GLY A 211 3.43 -23.10 2.60
N ASP A 212 4.27 -24.11 2.42
CA ASP A 212 5.27 -24.55 3.39
C ASP A 212 6.63 -23.88 3.20
N SER A 213 6.82 -23.08 2.15
CA SER A 213 8.02 -22.28 1.91
C SER A 213 7.63 -20.84 1.55
N ALA A 214 8.30 -19.87 2.17
CA ALA A 214 8.11 -18.46 1.89
C ALA A 214 9.43 -17.70 1.95
N SER A 215 9.53 -16.62 1.16
CA SER A 215 10.67 -15.70 1.19
C SER A 215 10.25 -14.30 1.63
N VAL A 216 11.13 -13.65 2.40
CA VAL A 216 10.98 -12.27 2.87
C VAL A 216 12.22 -11.47 2.50
N THR A 217 12.07 -10.47 1.63
CA THR A 217 13.19 -9.59 1.28
C THR A 217 13.51 -8.63 2.42
N VAL A 218 14.74 -8.71 2.94
CA VAL A 218 15.24 -7.92 4.07
C VAL A 218 15.36 -6.45 3.70
N GLY A 219 14.90 -5.58 4.60
CA GLY A 219 14.93 -4.13 4.41
C GLY A 219 13.78 -3.56 3.59
N ASN A 220 12.97 -4.43 2.97
CA ASN A 220 11.74 -4.06 2.26
C ASN A 220 10.51 -4.21 3.17
N LYS A 221 9.33 -3.93 2.61
CA LYS A 221 8.04 -4.24 3.25
C LYS A 221 7.96 -5.76 3.45
N GLY A 222 7.51 -6.16 4.64
CA GLY A 222 7.25 -7.57 4.93
C GLY A 222 6.02 -8.11 4.22
N VAL A 223 5.81 -9.41 4.39
CA VAL A 223 4.72 -10.19 3.81
C VAL A 223 3.89 -10.84 4.90
N THR A 224 2.63 -11.18 4.59
CA THR A 224 1.79 -12.02 5.43
C THR A 224 2.07 -13.48 5.08
N ILE A 225 2.58 -14.24 6.04
CA ILE A 225 2.79 -15.68 5.90
C ILE A 225 1.49 -16.39 6.24
N ARG A 226 1.02 -17.25 5.32
CA ARG A 226 -0.06 -18.21 5.56
C ARG A 226 0.53 -19.63 5.61
N PRO A 227 0.77 -20.16 6.82
CA PRO A 227 1.44 -21.44 6.97
C PRO A 227 0.57 -22.60 6.49
N GLU A 228 1.20 -23.61 5.91
CA GLU A 228 0.57 -24.89 5.65
C GLU A 228 0.43 -25.70 6.95
N LYS A 229 -0.80 -26.11 7.27
CA LYS A 229 -1.13 -26.79 8.53
C LYS A 229 -0.48 -28.18 8.63
N ASN A 230 -0.13 -28.58 9.85
CA ASN A 230 0.41 -29.91 10.20
C ASN A 230 1.74 -30.33 9.51
N VAL A 231 2.34 -29.49 8.68
CA VAL A 231 3.63 -29.74 8.02
C VAL A 231 4.72 -28.81 8.56
N THR A 232 5.97 -29.12 8.22
CA THR A 232 7.09 -28.22 8.47
C THR A 232 7.02 -27.08 7.46
N ASN A 233 7.05 -25.85 7.97
CA ASN A 233 7.07 -24.63 7.19
C ASN A 233 8.44 -23.98 7.35
N GLU A 234 8.88 -23.28 6.32
CA GLU A 234 10.13 -22.53 6.26
C GLU A 234 9.86 -21.10 5.78
N VAL A 235 10.47 -20.14 6.46
CA VAL A 235 10.47 -18.72 6.05
C VAL A 235 11.91 -18.25 5.98
N VAL A 236 12.37 -17.93 4.78
CA VAL A 236 13.73 -17.45 4.51
C VAL A 236 13.74 -15.92 4.47
N PHE A 237 14.66 -15.29 5.18
CA PHE A 237 14.86 -13.85 5.17
C PHE A 237 16.12 -13.52 4.37
N GLU A 238 15.94 -13.07 3.13
CA GLU A 238 17.00 -12.93 2.13
C GLU A 238 17.20 -11.48 1.64
N GLY A 239 18.39 -11.19 1.12
CA GLY A 239 18.72 -9.93 0.45
C GLY A 239 19.92 -10.12 -0.47
N SER A 240 21.06 -9.51 -0.14
CA SER A 240 22.34 -9.85 -0.79
C SER A 240 22.79 -11.28 -0.51
N ASP A 241 22.33 -11.84 0.61
CA ASP A 241 22.57 -13.20 1.08
C ASP A 241 21.37 -13.64 1.95
N THR A 242 21.38 -14.87 2.45
CA THR A 242 20.47 -15.34 3.49
C THR A 242 20.90 -14.77 4.85
N TYR A 243 19.98 -14.12 5.54
CA TYR A 243 20.27 -13.51 6.83
C TYR A 243 19.74 -14.34 8.01
N ALA A 244 18.67 -15.08 7.78
CA ALA A 244 18.06 -15.98 8.75
C ALA A 244 17.04 -16.90 8.07
N THR A 245 16.81 -18.06 8.70
CA THR A 245 15.75 -19.02 8.31
C THR A 245 14.93 -19.39 9.54
N LEU A 246 13.61 -19.34 9.41
CA LEU A 246 12.67 -19.77 10.44
C LEU A 246 11.96 -21.06 10.01
N THR A 247 12.21 -22.15 10.73
CA THR A 247 11.63 -23.45 10.43
C THR A 247 10.74 -23.91 11.58
N TYR A 248 9.50 -24.32 11.28
CA TYR A 248 8.54 -24.71 12.31
C TYR A 248 7.46 -25.67 11.80
N LYS A 249 7.06 -26.62 12.65
CA LYS A 249 5.88 -27.44 12.38
C LYS A 249 4.61 -26.69 12.78
N ALA A 250 3.84 -26.21 11.80
CA ALA A 250 2.59 -25.51 12.04
C ALA A 250 1.57 -26.42 12.75
N ASN A 251 0.69 -25.80 13.55
CA ASN A 251 -0.39 -26.53 14.20
C ASN A 251 -1.53 -26.88 13.20
N SER A 252 -2.62 -27.47 13.68
CA SER A 252 -3.73 -27.94 12.83
C SER A 252 -4.62 -26.83 12.26
N ASN A 253 -4.53 -25.61 12.79
CA ASN A 253 -5.24 -24.42 12.33
C ASN A 253 -4.36 -23.17 12.53
N PRO A 254 -3.29 -23.03 11.75
CA PRO A 254 -2.30 -21.99 11.99
C PRO A 254 -2.87 -20.61 11.68
N SER A 255 -2.68 -19.65 12.58
CA SER A 255 -2.97 -18.24 12.31
C SER A 255 -1.94 -17.66 11.35
N LYS A 256 -2.34 -16.76 10.45
CA LYS A 256 -1.41 -15.96 9.67
C LYS A 256 -0.54 -15.09 10.58
N PHE A 257 0.66 -14.75 10.14
CA PHE A 257 1.50 -13.75 10.81
C PHE A 257 2.25 -12.89 9.80
N TYR A 258 2.58 -11.66 10.18
CA TYR A 258 3.36 -10.76 9.35
C TYR A 258 4.85 -10.95 9.61
N ALA A 259 5.62 -11.17 8.55
CA ALA A 259 7.06 -11.38 8.60
C ALA A 259 7.78 -10.24 7.86
N ALA A 260 8.65 -9.54 8.58
CA ALA A 260 9.57 -8.56 8.00
C ALA A 260 10.86 -8.54 8.83
N MET A 261 11.98 -8.23 8.19
CA MET A 261 13.26 -8.04 8.89
C MET A 261 14.02 -6.84 8.34
N SER A 262 14.73 -6.15 9.22
CA SER A 262 15.65 -5.07 8.86
C SER A 262 17.01 -5.26 9.54
N THR A 263 18.07 -4.83 8.85
CA THR A 263 19.43 -4.71 9.38
C THR A 263 19.76 -3.28 9.82
N LYS A 264 18.78 -2.37 9.77
CA LYS A 264 18.97 -0.96 10.17
C LYS A 264 18.93 -0.82 11.70
N TRP A 265 20.00 -0.25 12.24
CA TRP A 265 20.12 0.04 13.66
C TRP A 265 19.18 1.17 14.11
N PRO A 266 18.38 0.98 15.19
CA PRO A 266 17.76 2.10 15.87
C PRO A 266 18.82 2.84 16.69
N SER A 267 18.69 4.17 16.82
CA SER A 267 19.62 5.03 17.56
C SER A 267 19.81 4.60 19.02
N SER A 268 18.77 4.06 19.65
CA SER A 268 18.81 3.54 21.02
C SER A 268 19.72 2.32 21.22
N LEU A 269 19.96 1.54 20.16
CA LEU A 269 20.84 0.36 20.20
C LEU A 269 22.22 0.66 19.63
N SER A 270 22.32 1.48 18.57
CA SER A 270 23.59 1.80 17.92
C SER A 270 24.63 2.35 18.91
N SER A 271 24.22 3.20 19.86
CA SER A 271 25.13 3.75 20.88
C SER A 271 25.69 2.70 21.85
N LYS A 272 25.02 1.57 22.06
CA LYS A 272 25.50 0.50 22.95
C LYS A 272 26.58 -0.37 22.29
N PHE A 273 26.56 -0.45 20.96
CA PHE A 273 27.41 -1.32 20.15
C PHE A 273 28.39 -0.54 19.24
N HIS A 274 28.60 0.76 19.52
CA HIS A 274 29.36 1.65 18.64
C HIS A 274 30.86 1.31 18.49
N ASN A 275 31.43 0.54 19.42
CA ASN A 275 32.84 0.11 19.39
C ASN A 275 32.98 -1.39 19.11
N THR A 276 31.91 -2.06 18.71
CA THR A 276 31.91 -3.49 18.43
C THR A 276 31.62 -3.71 16.96
N ASP A 277 32.06 -4.83 16.40
CA ASP A 277 31.57 -5.29 15.10
C ASP A 277 30.26 -6.05 15.33
N ALA A 278 29.18 -5.31 15.61
CA ALA A 278 27.89 -5.90 15.86
C ALA A 278 26.98 -5.80 14.65
N VAL A 279 26.16 -6.82 14.45
CA VAL A 279 25.14 -6.86 13.41
C VAL A 279 23.76 -7.11 14.02
N ILE A 280 22.76 -6.40 13.51
CA ILE A 280 21.38 -6.48 13.98
C ILE A 280 20.49 -7.24 12.98
N ARG A 281 19.64 -8.11 13.51
CA ARG A 281 18.53 -8.80 12.82
C ARG A 281 17.23 -8.37 13.49
N LYS A 282 16.65 -7.28 13.02
CA LYS A 282 15.45 -6.68 13.61
C LYS A 282 14.21 -7.22 12.91
N PHE A 283 13.62 -8.27 13.46
CA PHE A 283 12.35 -8.79 12.97
C PHE A 283 11.16 -7.95 13.46
N THR A 284 10.09 -7.91 12.67
CA THR A 284 8.78 -7.47 13.18
C THR A 284 8.28 -8.50 14.18
N ALA A 285 7.80 -8.02 15.33
CA ALA A 285 7.33 -8.91 16.38
C ALA A 285 6.10 -9.71 15.92
N ALA A 286 6.21 -11.04 15.98
CA ALA A 286 5.18 -11.97 15.56
C ALA A 286 5.16 -13.20 16.47
N THR A 287 3.99 -13.81 16.66
CA THR A 287 3.86 -15.12 17.31
C THR A 287 3.81 -16.19 16.23
N ILE A 288 4.64 -17.23 16.36
CA ILE A 288 4.73 -18.29 15.36
C ILE A 288 3.65 -19.36 15.66
N PRO A 289 2.79 -19.72 14.70
CA PRO A 289 1.67 -20.65 14.88
C PRO A 289 2.13 -22.12 14.84
N ALA A 290 3.14 -22.44 15.64
CA ALA A 290 3.75 -23.76 15.70
C ALA A 290 3.09 -24.66 16.76
N SER A 291 3.14 -25.98 16.51
CA SER A 291 2.78 -27.01 17.50
C SER A 291 3.83 -27.17 18.61
N GLY A 292 5.09 -26.82 18.31
CA GLY A 292 6.23 -26.77 19.23
C GLY A 292 6.89 -25.40 19.27
N ARG A 293 8.18 -25.35 19.62
CA ARG A 293 9.02 -24.17 19.34
C ARG A 293 9.49 -24.24 17.89
N ALA A 294 9.63 -23.08 17.27
CA ALA A 294 10.28 -22.91 15.98
C ALA A 294 11.80 -22.88 16.16
N THR A 295 12.53 -23.41 15.18
CA THR A 295 13.96 -23.18 15.04
C THR A 295 14.15 -21.89 14.26
N LEU A 296 14.90 -20.94 14.82
CA LEU A 296 15.40 -19.78 14.12
C LEU A 296 16.91 -19.97 13.93
N ALA A 297 17.36 -20.04 12.69
CA ALA A 297 18.77 -20.01 12.32
C ALA A 297 19.13 -18.58 11.91
N LEU A 298 20.13 -17.99 12.56
CA LEU A 298 20.68 -16.68 12.21
C LEU A 298 22.02 -16.91 11.51
N ASN A 299 22.12 -16.58 10.21
CA ASN A 299 23.39 -16.75 9.48
C ASN A 299 24.49 -15.94 10.15
N ASN A 300 25.64 -16.59 10.33
CA ASN A 300 26.84 -15.98 10.87
C ASN A 300 27.26 -14.79 10.00
N PRO A 301 27.29 -13.57 10.54
CA PRO A 301 27.68 -12.39 9.78
C PRO A 301 29.20 -12.15 9.78
N PHE A 302 29.96 -12.95 10.52
CA PHE A 302 31.38 -12.73 10.75
C PHE A 302 32.24 -13.55 9.79
N ASP A 303 33.41 -13.01 9.48
CA ASP A 303 34.42 -13.72 8.72
C ASP A 303 35.03 -14.84 9.59
N SER A 304 35.78 -15.75 8.94
CA SER A 304 36.34 -16.93 9.58
C SER A 304 37.46 -16.66 10.61
N ASP A 305 37.82 -15.40 10.82
CA ASP A 305 38.77 -14.96 11.85
C ASP A 305 38.12 -14.81 13.23
N ILE A 306 36.79 -14.80 13.31
CA ILE A 306 36.05 -14.77 14.56
C ILE A 306 35.58 -16.19 14.88
N ASP A 307 36.04 -16.72 16.01
CA ASP A 307 35.56 -18.00 16.52
C ASP A 307 34.06 -17.87 16.89
N PRO A 308 33.16 -18.71 16.33
CA PRO A 308 31.75 -18.70 16.69
C PRO A 308 31.48 -18.82 18.20
N ASP A 309 32.36 -19.47 18.96
CA ASP A 309 32.26 -19.57 20.42
C ASP A 309 32.53 -18.23 21.15
N ASP A 310 33.20 -17.28 20.50
CA ASP A 310 33.46 -15.93 21.00
C ASP A 310 32.35 -14.92 20.64
N VAL A 311 31.30 -15.36 19.93
CA VAL A 311 30.18 -14.50 19.53
C VAL A 311 29.14 -14.37 20.64
N TYR A 312 28.81 -13.12 20.98
CA TYR A 312 27.76 -12.80 21.94
C TYR A 312 26.45 -12.48 21.24
N ILE A 313 25.35 -13.08 21.71
CA ILE A 313 24.03 -12.92 21.09
C ILE A 313 23.05 -12.36 22.10
N TYR A 314 22.38 -11.27 21.70
CA TYR A 314 21.42 -10.55 22.54
C TYR A 314 20.04 -10.50 21.89
N THR A 315 19.00 -10.51 22.72
CA THR A 315 17.69 -9.99 22.30
C THR A 315 17.50 -8.55 22.80
N ALA A 316 16.79 -7.76 22.01
CA ALA A 316 16.40 -6.41 22.39
C ALA A 316 14.87 -6.25 22.38
N ASP A 317 14.33 -5.61 23.42
CA ASP A 317 12.91 -5.23 23.45
C ASP A 317 12.65 -3.91 22.72
N SER A 318 11.38 -3.49 22.64
CA SER A 318 10.98 -2.25 21.98
C SER A 318 11.55 -0.97 22.61
N LYS A 319 12.07 -1.05 23.84
CA LYS A 319 12.73 0.04 24.57
C LYS A 319 14.25 -0.01 24.46
N GLY A 320 14.80 -0.99 23.73
CA GLY A 320 16.24 -1.19 23.58
C GLY A 320 16.90 -1.79 24.83
N LYS A 321 16.12 -2.43 25.71
CA LYS A 321 16.68 -3.22 26.82
C LYS A 321 17.22 -4.53 26.26
N LEU A 322 18.47 -4.84 26.62
CA LEU A 322 19.17 -6.02 26.15
C LEU A 322 18.99 -7.18 27.12
N ARG A 323 18.94 -8.39 26.57
CA ARG A 323 19.11 -9.65 27.30
C ARG A 323 20.13 -10.49 26.56
N ASP A 324 21.21 -10.85 27.25
CA ASP A 324 22.19 -11.82 26.77
C ASP A 324 21.53 -13.21 26.72
N ILE A 325 21.53 -13.81 25.53
CA ILE A 325 20.95 -15.13 25.24
C ILE A 325 21.98 -16.11 24.70
N THR A 326 23.26 -15.75 24.69
CA THR A 326 24.36 -16.53 24.08
C THR A 326 24.30 -18.01 24.49
N ARG A 327 24.09 -18.28 25.78
CA ARG A 327 24.01 -19.65 26.34
C ARG A 327 22.78 -20.48 25.93
N THR A 328 21.83 -19.88 25.21
CA THR A 328 20.61 -20.55 24.72
C THR A 328 20.62 -20.77 23.22
N VAL A 329 21.71 -20.37 22.57
CA VAL A 329 21.95 -20.49 21.15
C VAL A 329 23.01 -21.57 20.94
N THR A 330 22.86 -22.36 19.90
CA THR A 330 23.82 -23.38 19.47
C THR A 330 24.37 -22.98 18.11
N TYR A 331 25.67 -23.08 17.90
CA TYR A 331 26.25 -22.90 16.58
C TYR A 331 26.17 -24.21 15.77
N ASN A 332 25.75 -24.10 14.51
CA ASN A 332 25.69 -25.19 13.54
C ASN A 332 26.80 -24.97 12.52
N GLU A 333 27.85 -25.79 12.59
CA GLU A 333 29.04 -25.71 11.73
C GLU A 333 28.74 -26.04 10.25
N ASP A 334 27.77 -26.91 9.98
CA ASP A 334 27.45 -27.35 8.61
C ASP A 334 26.80 -26.23 7.80
N ASP A 335 25.95 -25.43 8.45
CA ASP A 335 25.18 -24.35 7.83
C ASP A 335 25.72 -22.94 8.16
N ASP A 336 26.80 -22.84 8.95
CA ASP A 336 27.38 -21.59 9.45
C ASP A 336 26.32 -20.64 10.06
N THR A 337 25.53 -21.20 11.00
CA THR A 337 24.41 -20.47 11.61
C THR A 337 24.36 -20.59 13.13
N PHE A 338 23.82 -19.55 13.76
CA PHE A 338 23.48 -19.52 15.17
C PHE A 338 21.99 -19.87 15.36
N GLU A 339 21.71 -21.03 15.92
CA GLU A 339 20.36 -21.59 16.04
C GLU A 339 19.76 -21.47 17.44
N LEU A 340 18.48 -21.12 17.51
CA LEU A 340 17.72 -21.08 18.76
C LEU A 340 16.26 -21.49 18.61
N GLN A 341 15.69 -21.94 19.73
CA GLN A 341 14.29 -22.36 19.82
C GLN A 341 13.39 -21.23 20.34
N THR A 342 12.49 -20.71 19.49
CA THR A 342 11.62 -19.57 19.80
C THR A 342 10.14 -19.83 19.55
N ARG A 343 9.27 -19.01 20.16
CA ARG A 343 7.84 -18.89 19.81
C ARG A 343 7.49 -17.55 19.17
N THR A 344 8.45 -16.62 19.19
CA THR A 344 8.23 -15.24 18.74
C THR A 344 9.45 -14.73 17.99
N LEU A 345 9.21 -13.94 16.96
CA LEU A 345 10.26 -13.13 16.33
C LEU A 345 10.45 -11.83 17.14
N THR A 346 11.70 -11.41 17.28
CA THR A 346 12.10 -10.18 17.99
C THR A 346 13.39 -9.64 17.40
N THR A 347 14.00 -8.62 18.00
CA THR A 347 15.32 -8.13 17.58
C THR A 347 16.43 -9.00 18.16
N TYR A 348 17.33 -9.49 17.30
CA TYR A 348 18.56 -10.17 17.66
C TYR A 348 19.77 -9.34 17.28
N ILE A 349 20.81 -9.36 18.10
CA ILE A 349 22.08 -8.66 17.86
C ILE A 349 23.19 -9.68 18.08
N LEU A 350 24.07 -9.83 17.10
CA LEU A 350 25.27 -10.65 17.16
C LEU A 350 26.45 -9.70 17.27
N SER A 351 27.38 -9.97 18.18
CA SER A 351 28.53 -9.10 18.42
C SER A 351 29.76 -9.91 18.76
N ASN A 352 30.90 -9.52 18.18
CA ASN A 352 32.21 -10.06 18.51
C ASN A 352 32.72 -9.66 19.91
N GLU A 353 32.05 -8.74 20.59
CA GLU A 353 32.44 -8.28 21.91
C GLU A 353 31.26 -8.27 22.89
N ARG A 354 31.57 -8.42 24.17
CA ARG A 354 30.56 -8.38 25.22
C ARG A 354 30.16 -6.95 25.54
N VAL A 355 28.86 -6.67 25.51
CA VAL A 355 28.29 -5.34 25.82
C VAL A 355 27.49 -5.39 27.13
N SER A 356 27.52 -4.30 27.89
CA SER A 356 26.72 -4.15 29.10
C SER A 356 25.22 -4.17 28.79
N THR A 357 24.47 -5.03 29.51
CA THR A 357 23.02 -5.16 29.39
C THR A 357 22.24 -4.28 30.37
N LYS A 358 22.95 -3.53 31.25
CA LYS A 358 22.35 -2.65 32.26
C LYS A 358 21.73 -1.39 31.67
#